data_AF-A0A944ILI5-F1
#
_entry.id   AF-A0A944ILI5-F1
#
_cell.length_a   1.000
_cell.length_b   1.000
_cell.length_c   1.000
_cell.angle_alpha   90.00
_cell.angle_beta   90.00
_cell.angle_gamma   90.00
#
_symmetry.space_group_name_H-M   'P 1'
#
loop_
_entity.id
_entity.type
_entity.pdbx_description
1 polymer ?
#
loop_
_entity_poly.entity_id
_entity_poly.type
_entity_poly.pdbx_seq_one_letter_code
_entity_poly.pdbx_strand_id
1 'polypeptide(L)'
;MSWFKARADRLARQVAAAQEDPDAAMAQFSELLADVNVSHDAETSGAFDLSSLSKALGGKRSVAEAWLRWALQRRLVLRVVQLICDHCGFKVLRPVEQTGNAGCPRCGRTMVDPFALTSLTFRYRLAEPLRRSIDDDSVYHALIMRWLIAALANRPGFLVGAHPGVEFFRGKQQIGEADIALLMADGTIIPAEVKRHGRQLTEGEVGKVRSIADALQSPTVLLGAGDSSEDCPQALTHDRDDGTARVITSDYWLTPIPRPAIDGSGLPRWNRDNNHPPGTLEDHEEAFCSLIEDASARAFGTHDPVRDLF
;
A
#
# COMPACT_ATOMS: atom_id res chain seq x y z
N MET A 1 0.90 -21.52 17.66
CA MET A 1 1.73 -20.33 17.98
C MET A 1 2.46 -19.92 16.71
N SER A 2 2.48 -18.64 16.34
CA SER A 2 3.17 -18.16 15.14
C SER A 2 4.68 -18.46 15.21
N TRP A 3 5.33 -18.64 14.06
CA TRP A 3 6.80 -18.81 13.98
C TRP A 3 7.55 -17.72 14.75
N PHE A 4 7.03 -16.48 14.72
CA PHE A 4 7.55 -15.35 15.47
C PHE A 4 7.47 -15.57 16.99
N LYS A 5 6.30 -15.97 17.52
CA LYS A 5 6.16 -16.26 18.96
C LYS A 5 7.07 -17.41 19.39
N ALA A 6 7.18 -18.47 18.60
CA ALA A 6 8.07 -19.60 18.91
C ALA A 6 9.57 -19.26 18.84
N ARG A 7 9.96 -18.26 18.03
CA ARG A 7 11.34 -17.76 17.94
C ARG A 7 11.65 -16.76 19.06
N ALA A 8 10.72 -15.85 19.36
CA ALA A 8 10.82 -14.89 20.45
C ALA A 8 10.85 -15.58 21.82
N ASP A 9 10.01 -16.59 22.03
CA ASP A 9 9.99 -17.39 23.27
C ASP A 9 11.31 -18.15 23.48
N ARG A 10 11.96 -18.59 22.39
CA ARG A 10 13.26 -19.27 22.45
C ARG A 10 14.41 -18.32 22.78
N LEU A 11 14.40 -17.11 22.22
CA LEU A 11 15.34 -16.03 22.51
C LEU A 11 15.16 -15.52 23.95
N ALA A 12 13.92 -15.36 24.40
CA ALA A 12 13.60 -14.97 25.78
C ALA A 12 14.17 -15.97 26.79
N ARG A 13 14.05 -17.28 26.53
CA ARG A 13 14.67 -18.34 27.38
C ARG A 13 16.18 -18.26 27.42
N GLN A 14 16.83 -17.94 26.31
CA GLN A 14 18.29 -17.80 26.26
C GLN A 14 18.78 -16.56 27.02
N VAL A 15 18.02 -15.45 26.99
CA VAL A 15 18.36 -14.20 27.67
C VAL A 15 18.06 -14.29 29.17
N ALA A 16 16.91 -14.88 29.56
CA ALA A 16 16.51 -15.03 30.96
C ALA A 16 17.44 -15.99 31.73
N ALA A 17 17.97 -17.03 31.07
CA ALA A 17 18.93 -17.95 31.68
C ALA A 17 20.27 -17.29 32.08
N ALA A 18 20.55 -16.08 31.58
CA ALA A 18 21.72 -15.29 31.94
C ALA A 18 21.45 -14.21 33.00
N GLN A 19 20.23 -14.14 33.55
CA GLN A 19 19.82 -13.19 34.59
C GLN A 19 19.87 -13.84 35.98
N GLU A 20 19.94 -13.02 37.03
CA GLU A 20 20.01 -13.49 38.43
C GLU A 20 18.74 -14.23 38.88
N ASP A 21 17.57 -13.87 38.35
CA ASP A 21 16.30 -14.58 38.55
C ASP A 21 15.64 -14.91 37.19
N PRO A 22 15.95 -16.09 36.63
CA PRO A 22 15.46 -16.49 35.32
C PRO A 22 13.94 -16.64 35.23
N ASP A 23 13.28 -17.05 36.33
CA ASP A 23 11.84 -17.33 36.34
C ASP A 23 11.04 -16.02 36.37
N ALA A 24 11.47 -15.04 37.17
CA ALA A 24 10.87 -13.70 37.17
C ALA A 24 11.07 -12.98 35.83
N ALA A 25 12.26 -13.09 35.23
CA ALA A 25 12.55 -12.54 33.91
C ALA A 25 11.68 -13.19 32.81
N MET A 26 11.48 -14.52 32.88
CA MET A 26 10.61 -15.23 31.95
C MET A 26 9.14 -14.81 32.07
N ALA A 27 8.67 -14.59 33.29
CA ALA A 27 7.30 -14.14 33.55
C ALA A 27 7.06 -12.74 32.97
N GLN A 28 7.95 -11.77 33.22
CA GLN A 28 7.87 -10.43 32.63
C GLN A 28 7.94 -10.46 31.10
N PHE A 29 8.82 -11.28 30.52
CA PHE A 29 8.94 -11.39 29.06
C PHE A 29 7.69 -12.03 28.43
N SER A 30 7.09 -13.01 29.10
CA SER A 30 5.84 -13.65 28.68
C SER A 30 4.66 -12.69 28.74
N GLU A 31 4.64 -11.80 29.74
CA GLU A 31 3.65 -10.72 29.88
C GLU A 31 3.80 -9.69 28.75
N LEU A 32 5.03 -9.26 28.44
CA LEU A 32 5.33 -8.39 27.30
C LEU A 32 4.99 -9.05 25.95
N LEU A 33 5.26 -10.35 25.78
CA LEU A 33 4.90 -11.12 24.58
C LEU A 33 3.40 -11.38 24.44
N ALA A 34 2.66 -11.43 25.55
CA ALA A 34 1.21 -11.49 25.57
C ALA A 34 0.59 -10.17 25.09
N ASP A 35 1.20 -9.05 25.47
CA ASP A 35 0.84 -7.70 25.00
C ASP A 35 1.26 -7.44 23.54
N VAL A 36 2.31 -8.13 23.07
CA VAL A 36 2.69 -8.13 21.65
C VAL A 36 1.71 -9.02 20.87
N ASN A 37 0.56 -8.43 20.54
CA ASN A 37 -0.40 -8.99 19.62
C ASN A 37 0.09 -8.82 18.16
N VAL A 38 1.16 -9.53 17.77
CA VAL A 38 1.45 -9.71 16.34
C VAL A 38 0.46 -10.73 15.79
N SER A 39 -0.76 -10.25 15.59
CA SER A 39 -1.80 -10.94 14.88
C SER A 39 -1.92 -10.28 13.51
N HIS A 40 -1.36 -10.95 12.50
CA HIS A 40 -1.72 -10.74 11.09
C HIS A 40 -3.12 -11.30 10.77
N ASP A 41 -3.90 -11.68 11.80
CA ASP A 41 -5.20 -12.29 11.61
C ASP A 41 -6.27 -11.20 11.44
N ALA A 42 -6.61 -10.95 10.18
CA ALA A 42 -7.71 -10.07 9.80
C ALA A 42 -9.07 -10.54 10.36
N GLU A 43 -9.17 -11.77 10.84
CA GLU A 43 -10.37 -12.30 11.51
C GLU A 43 -10.47 -11.87 12.98
N THR A 44 -9.41 -11.33 13.61
CA THR A 44 -9.44 -10.97 15.04
C THR A 44 -8.90 -9.58 15.36
N SER A 45 -8.09 -8.99 14.47
CA SER A 45 -7.47 -7.67 14.65
C SER A 45 -7.41 -6.88 13.32
N GLY A 46 -7.20 -5.56 13.39
CA GLY A 46 -7.05 -4.71 12.20
C GLY A 46 -8.33 -4.06 11.67
N ALA A 47 -9.32 -3.84 12.55
CA ALA A 47 -10.50 -3.06 12.21
C ALA A 47 -10.40 -1.62 12.76
N PHE A 48 -10.95 -0.68 12.01
CA PHE A 48 -11.11 0.73 12.39
C PHE A 48 -12.59 1.11 12.36
N ASP A 49 -12.94 2.22 12.98
CA ASP A 49 -14.27 2.82 12.91
C ASP A 49 -14.25 4.14 12.12
N LEU A 50 -15.44 4.67 11.85
CA LEU A 50 -15.58 5.94 11.13
C LEU A 50 -14.96 7.12 11.89
N SER A 51 -14.96 7.08 13.23
CA SER A 51 -14.35 8.13 14.06
C SER A 51 -12.84 8.17 13.87
N SER A 52 -12.20 7.01 13.90
CA SER A 52 -10.77 6.83 13.68
C SER A 52 -10.37 7.25 12.27
N LEU A 53 -11.16 6.88 11.25
CA LEU A 53 -10.95 7.32 9.88
C LEU A 53 -11.13 8.84 9.74
N SER A 54 -12.17 9.41 10.34
CA SER A 54 -12.39 10.85 10.35
C SER A 54 -11.23 11.59 10.98
N LYS A 55 -10.66 11.09 12.08
CA LYS A 55 -9.50 11.67 12.72
C LYS A 55 -8.26 11.63 11.81
N ALA A 56 -8.05 10.52 11.10
CA ALA A 56 -6.96 10.37 10.14
C ALA A 56 -7.10 11.29 8.92
N LEU A 57 -8.32 11.70 8.57
CA LEU A 57 -8.62 12.61 7.46
C LEU A 57 -8.89 14.04 7.96
N GLY A 58 -8.09 14.53 8.91
CA GLY A 58 -8.16 15.90 9.40
C GLY A 58 -9.44 16.26 10.18
N GLY A 59 -10.13 15.27 10.76
CA GLY A 59 -11.37 15.48 11.52
C GLY A 59 -12.62 15.69 10.65
N LYS A 60 -12.53 15.59 9.33
CA LYS A 60 -13.63 15.86 8.41
C LYS A 60 -14.51 14.63 8.22
N ARG A 61 -15.64 14.57 8.95
CA ARG A 61 -16.56 13.43 8.91
C ARG A 61 -17.16 13.19 7.52
N SER A 62 -17.54 14.25 6.81
CA SER A 62 -18.05 14.22 5.43
C SER A 62 -17.08 13.49 4.48
N VAL A 63 -15.80 13.87 4.53
CA VAL A 63 -14.71 13.25 3.76
C VAL A 63 -14.60 11.77 4.10
N ALA A 64 -14.58 11.43 5.39
CA ALA A 64 -14.45 10.05 5.84
C ALA A 64 -15.61 9.16 5.38
N GLU A 65 -16.85 9.66 5.45
CA GLU A 65 -18.01 8.93 4.95
C GLU A 65 -17.98 8.73 3.43
N ALA A 66 -17.56 9.76 2.68
CA ALA A 66 -17.42 9.70 1.23
C ALA A 66 -16.32 8.73 0.78
N TRP A 67 -15.13 8.83 1.38
CA TRP A 67 -14.02 7.91 1.14
C TRP A 67 -14.43 6.47 1.44
N LEU A 68 -15.06 6.25 2.60
CA LEU A 68 -15.45 4.92 3.03
C LEU A 68 -16.50 4.30 2.11
N ARG A 69 -17.45 5.10 1.62
CA ARG A 69 -18.42 4.65 0.62
C ARG A 69 -17.74 4.20 -0.66
N TRP A 70 -16.80 5.01 -1.17
CA TRP A 70 -16.00 4.65 -2.36
C TRP A 70 -15.17 3.38 -2.13
N ALA A 71 -14.47 3.28 -0.99
CA ALA A 71 -13.63 2.14 -0.66
C ALA A 71 -14.45 0.84 -0.50
N LEU A 72 -15.65 0.91 0.07
CA LEU A 72 -16.58 -0.21 0.17
C LEU A 72 -17.08 -0.64 -1.22
N GLN A 73 -17.47 0.30 -2.08
CA GLN A 73 -17.91 0.01 -3.46
C GLN A 73 -16.81 -0.67 -4.28
N ARG A 74 -15.54 -0.27 -4.08
CA ARG A 74 -14.36 -0.88 -4.72
C ARG A 74 -13.82 -2.11 -4.01
N ARG A 75 -14.46 -2.55 -2.92
CA ARG A 75 -14.03 -3.69 -2.11
C ARG A 75 -12.58 -3.57 -1.62
N LEU A 76 -12.11 -2.34 -1.38
CA LEU A 76 -10.83 -2.05 -0.74
C LEU A 76 -10.93 -2.22 0.78
N VAL A 77 -12.12 -1.94 1.31
CA VAL A 77 -12.48 -2.09 2.72
C VAL A 77 -13.74 -2.94 2.80
N LEU A 78 -13.88 -3.70 3.88
CA LEU A 78 -15.07 -4.49 4.20
C LEU A 78 -15.74 -3.92 5.43
N ARG A 79 -17.07 -3.82 5.41
CA ARG A 79 -17.86 -3.57 6.62
C ARG A 79 -17.97 -4.88 7.40
N VAL A 80 -17.52 -4.87 8.64
CA VAL A 80 -17.47 -6.03 9.51
C VAL A 80 -18.20 -5.78 10.82
N VAL A 81 -18.61 -6.87 11.45
CA VAL A 81 -19.14 -6.89 12.82
C VAL A 81 -18.32 -7.85 13.65
N GLN A 82 -18.19 -7.54 14.94
CA GLN A 82 -17.57 -8.45 15.87
C GLN A 82 -18.61 -9.45 16.37
N LEU A 83 -18.37 -10.71 16.09
CA LEU A 83 -19.10 -11.85 16.61
C LEU A 83 -18.37 -12.36 17.87
N ILE A 84 -19.13 -12.81 18.87
CA ILE A 84 -18.61 -13.41 20.09
C ILE A 84 -19.17 -14.81 20.20
N CYS A 85 -18.31 -15.82 20.28
CA CYS A 85 -18.77 -17.19 20.46
C CYS A 85 -19.38 -17.35 21.86
N ASP A 86 -20.66 -17.72 21.89
CA ASP A 86 -21.47 -18.04 23.07
C ASP A 86 -20.91 -19.22 23.88
N HIS A 87 -20.11 -20.10 23.27
CA HIS A 87 -19.50 -21.25 23.94
C HIS A 87 -18.12 -21.00 24.54
N CYS A 88 -17.26 -20.23 23.89
CA CYS A 88 -15.86 -20.07 24.30
C CYS A 88 -15.39 -18.62 24.44
N GLY A 89 -16.29 -17.65 24.23
CA GLY A 89 -16.02 -16.21 24.32
C GLY A 89 -15.09 -15.67 23.24
N PHE A 90 -14.69 -16.49 22.26
CA PHE A 90 -13.78 -16.05 21.20
C PHE A 90 -14.42 -14.98 20.33
N LYS A 91 -13.70 -13.88 20.11
CA LYS A 91 -14.15 -12.74 19.31
C LYS A 91 -13.63 -12.91 17.88
N VAL A 92 -14.51 -12.77 16.89
CA VAL A 92 -14.15 -12.85 15.48
C VAL A 92 -14.82 -11.74 14.70
N LEU A 93 -14.10 -11.09 13.78
CA LEU A 93 -14.61 -10.09 12.88
C LEU A 93 -15.09 -10.77 11.59
N ARG A 94 -16.38 -10.65 11.28
CA ARG A 94 -16.96 -11.19 10.04
C ARG A 94 -17.54 -10.05 9.19
N PRO A 95 -17.37 -10.10 7.86
CA PRO A 95 -18.15 -9.26 6.95
C PRO A 95 -19.63 -9.42 7.25
N VAL A 96 -20.40 -8.33 7.15
CA VAL A 96 -21.84 -8.33 7.48
C VAL A 96 -22.60 -9.40 6.70
N GLU A 97 -22.20 -9.60 5.44
CA GLU A 97 -22.77 -10.57 4.51
C GLU A 97 -22.46 -12.03 4.90
N GLN A 98 -21.47 -12.27 5.76
CA GLN A 98 -20.98 -13.58 6.19
C GLN A 98 -21.35 -13.90 7.65
N THR A 99 -22.34 -13.21 8.21
CA THR A 99 -22.73 -13.37 9.61
C THR A 99 -23.71 -14.53 9.86
N GLY A 100 -24.38 -15.04 8.83
CA GLY A 100 -25.31 -16.17 8.95
C GLY A 100 -24.59 -17.49 9.22
N ASN A 101 -24.96 -18.19 10.31
CA ASN A 101 -24.45 -19.51 10.70
C ASN A 101 -22.92 -19.60 10.79
N ALA A 102 -22.28 -18.56 11.33
CA ALA A 102 -20.83 -18.53 11.45
C ALA A 102 -20.33 -19.58 12.47
N GLY A 103 -19.49 -20.51 12.01
CA GLY A 103 -18.72 -21.39 12.88
C GLY A 103 -17.65 -20.60 13.64
N CYS A 104 -17.47 -20.92 14.92
CA CYS A 104 -16.37 -20.38 15.70
C CYS A 104 -15.06 -21.00 15.21
N PRO A 105 -14.08 -20.20 14.73
CA PRO A 105 -12.81 -20.73 14.23
C PRO A 105 -11.96 -21.37 15.33
N ARG A 106 -12.25 -21.06 16.61
CA ARG A 106 -11.53 -21.62 17.76
C ARG A 106 -12.06 -22.98 18.22
N CYS A 107 -13.37 -23.10 18.45
CA CYS A 107 -13.97 -24.32 19.01
C CYS A 107 -14.74 -25.16 17.97
N GLY A 108 -14.88 -24.68 16.73
CA GLY A 108 -15.58 -25.35 15.64
C GLY A 108 -17.11 -25.38 15.75
N ARG A 109 -17.68 -24.90 16.86
CA ARG A 109 -19.14 -24.87 17.08
C ARG A 109 -19.80 -23.73 16.32
N THR A 110 -21.01 -23.95 15.83
CA THR A 110 -21.86 -22.90 15.26
C THR A 110 -22.22 -21.88 16.36
N MET A 111 -22.05 -20.60 16.07
CA MET A 111 -22.48 -19.54 16.98
C MET A 111 -23.97 -19.24 16.74
N VAL A 112 -24.80 -19.42 17.77
CA VAL A 112 -26.26 -19.28 17.66
C VAL A 112 -26.71 -17.83 17.91
N ASP A 113 -26.12 -17.17 18.91
CA ASP A 113 -26.35 -15.76 19.22
C ASP A 113 -25.01 -15.01 19.31
N PRO A 114 -24.35 -14.76 18.16
CA PRO A 114 -22.99 -14.21 18.16
C PRO A 114 -22.94 -12.69 18.38
N PHE A 115 -24.05 -12.00 18.59
CA PHE A 115 -24.11 -10.54 18.61
C PHE A 115 -24.22 -10.00 20.03
N ALA A 116 -23.82 -8.73 20.23
CA ALA A 116 -24.08 -8.04 21.48
C ALA A 116 -25.58 -7.74 21.61
N LEU A 117 -26.14 -7.94 22.80
CA LEU A 117 -27.57 -7.74 23.08
C LEU A 117 -28.05 -6.29 22.93
N THR A 118 -27.14 -5.32 23.08
CA THR A 118 -27.48 -3.89 23.19
C THR A 118 -27.35 -3.14 21.87
N SER A 119 -26.36 -3.48 21.06
CA SER A 119 -26.13 -2.80 19.78
C SER A 119 -25.24 -3.60 18.83
N LEU A 120 -25.53 -3.47 17.54
CA LEU A 120 -24.64 -3.94 16.48
C LEU A 120 -23.73 -2.77 16.06
N THR A 121 -22.45 -2.86 16.42
CA THR A 121 -21.47 -1.84 16.03
C THR A 121 -20.74 -2.27 14.76
N PHE A 122 -20.88 -1.49 13.69
CA PHE A 122 -20.09 -1.70 12.48
C PHE A 122 -18.67 -1.21 12.68
N ARG A 123 -17.72 -2.04 12.24
CA ARG A 123 -16.32 -1.68 12.05
C ARG A 123 -15.96 -1.90 10.59
N TYR A 124 -14.76 -1.48 10.23
CA TYR A 124 -14.24 -1.56 8.87
C TYR A 124 -12.87 -2.18 8.92
N ARG A 125 -12.53 -3.05 7.97
CA ARG A 125 -11.18 -3.61 7.84
C ARG A 125 -10.75 -3.58 6.40
N LEU A 126 -9.44 -3.55 6.16
CA LEU A 126 -8.91 -3.72 4.81
C LEU A 126 -9.38 -5.05 4.23
N ALA A 127 -9.80 -5.03 2.97
CA ALA A 127 -10.06 -6.24 2.23
C ALA A 127 -8.75 -7.01 2.00
N GLU A 128 -8.84 -8.33 1.85
CA GLU A 128 -7.66 -9.19 1.73
C GLU A 128 -6.71 -8.79 0.59
N PRO A 129 -7.18 -8.41 -0.62
CA PRO A 129 -6.28 -7.97 -1.68
C PRO A 129 -5.44 -6.75 -1.27
N LEU A 130 -6.08 -5.71 -0.71
CA LEU A 130 -5.36 -4.49 -0.28
C LEU A 130 -4.42 -4.77 0.89
N ARG A 131 -4.85 -5.60 1.86
CA ARG A 131 -4.00 -6.01 2.98
C ARG A 131 -2.74 -6.71 2.49
N ARG A 132 -2.88 -7.69 1.60
CA ARG A 132 -1.74 -8.39 0.99
C ARG A 132 -0.84 -7.44 0.21
N SER A 133 -1.42 -6.51 -0.54
CA SER A 133 -0.61 -5.53 -1.27
C SER A 133 0.21 -4.62 -0.36
N ILE A 134 -0.26 -4.32 0.85
CA ILE A 134 0.51 -3.59 1.86
C ILE A 134 1.57 -4.50 2.50
N ASP A 135 1.22 -5.75 2.83
CA ASP A 135 2.13 -6.70 3.46
C ASP A 135 3.30 -7.09 2.53
N ASP A 136 3.03 -7.21 1.23
CA ASP A 136 4.01 -7.55 0.19
C ASP A 136 4.64 -6.30 -0.45
N ASP A 137 4.42 -5.10 0.10
CA ASP A 137 4.88 -3.79 -0.40
C ASP A 137 4.49 -3.44 -1.86
N SER A 138 3.68 -4.27 -2.54
CA SER A 138 3.22 -4.04 -3.92
C SER A 138 2.24 -2.88 -4.09
N VAL A 139 1.71 -2.32 -2.99
CA VAL A 139 0.85 -1.11 -3.03
C VAL A 139 1.56 0.08 -3.70
N TYR A 140 2.87 0.23 -3.49
CA TYR A 140 3.65 1.31 -4.08
C TYR A 140 3.78 1.12 -5.60
N HIS A 141 3.86 -0.13 -6.07
CA HIS A 141 3.91 -0.44 -7.50
C HIS A 141 2.63 0.04 -8.17
N ALA A 142 1.48 -0.26 -7.57
CA ALA A 142 0.17 0.19 -8.07
C ALA A 142 0.03 1.72 -8.09
N LEU A 143 0.48 2.41 -7.04
CA LEU A 143 0.40 3.87 -6.95
C LEU A 143 1.32 4.56 -7.98
N ILE A 144 2.53 4.05 -8.17
CA ILE A 144 3.47 4.55 -9.18
C ILE A 144 2.98 4.26 -10.59
N MET A 145 2.49 3.04 -10.87
CA MET A 145 1.87 2.73 -12.17
C MET A 145 0.69 3.66 -12.47
N ARG A 146 -0.21 3.87 -11.50
CA ARG A 146 -1.34 4.81 -11.63
C ARG A 146 -0.84 6.20 -12.01
N TRP A 147 0.16 6.70 -11.31
CA TRP A 147 0.74 8.01 -11.59
C TRP A 147 1.36 8.06 -12.99
N LEU A 148 2.16 7.07 -13.38
CA LEU A 148 2.80 6.98 -14.70
C LEU A 148 1.79 6.95 -15.84
N ILE A 149 0.74 6.14 -15.72
CA ILE A 149 -0.32 6.05 -16.72
C ILE A 149 -1.03 7.40 -16.85
N ALA A 150 -1.45 8.00 -15.73
CA ALA A 150 -2.13 9.30 -15.76
C ALA A 150 -1.23 10.43 -16.29
N ALA A 151 0.06 10.41 -15.94
CA ALA A 151 1.06 11.36 -16.41
C ALA A 151 1.26 11.30 -17.94
N LEU A 152 1.07 10.12 -18.54
CA LEU A 152 1.24 9.87 -19.97
C LEU A 152 -0.08 9.86 -20.75
N ALA A 153 -1.24 9.87 -20.08
CA ALA A 153 -2.56 9.76 -20.69
C ALA A 153 -2.86 10.85 -21.74
N ASN A 154 -2.33 12.05 -21.54
CA ASN A 154 -2.49 13.17 -22.48
C ASN A 154 -1.70 13.02 -23.80
N ARG A 155 -0.99 11.90 -23.97
CA ARG A 155 -0.30 11.53 -25.22
C ARG A 155 -0.94 10.26 -25.78
N PRO A 156 -2.04 10.38 -26.54
CA PRO A 156 -2.75 9.23 -27.09
C PRO A 156 -1.80 8.32 -27.88
N GLY A 157 -1.80 7.04 -27.56
CA GLY A 157 -0.96 6.05 -28.24
C GLY A 157 0.53 6.18 -27.96
N PHE A 158 0.96 6.87 -26.90
CA PHE A 158 2.37 6.91 -26.49
C PHE A 158 2.73 5.74 -25.56
N LEU A 159 1.85 5.44 -24.60
CA LEU A 159 1.98 4.30 -23.68
C LEU A 159 1.04 3.17 -24.11
N VAL A 160 1.57 1.96 -24.30
CA VAL A 160 0.77 0.74 -24.48
C VAL A 160 0.28 0.24 -23.12
N GLY A 161 1.15 0.22 -22.11
CA GLY A 161 0.79 -0.17 -20.76
C GLY A 161 1.92 -0.10 -19.75
N ALA A 162 1.55 -0.16 -18.48
CA ALA A 162 2.46 -0.41 -17.35
C ALA A 162 2.15 -1.81 -16.79
N HIS A 163 3.17 -2.66 -16.69
CA HIS A 163 3.03 -4.07 -16.38
C HIS A 163 3.78 -4.40 -15.09
N PRO A 164 3.13 -4.93 -14.05
CA PRO A 164 3.80 -5.29 -12.80
C PRO A 164 4.50 -6.65 -12.90
N GLY A 165 5.65 -6.80 -12.21
CA GLY A 165 6.34 -8.08 -11.99
C GLY A 165 6.73 -8.79 -13.28
N VAL A 166 7.52 -8.12 -14.12
CA VAL A 166 7.89 -8.63 -15.45
C VAL A 166 9.27 -9.27 -15.42
N GLU A 167 9.31 -10.56 -15.76
CA GLU A 167 10.55 -11.31 -15.94
C GLU A 167 11.07 -11.18 -17.38
N PHE A 168 12.37 -10.91 -17.53
CA PHE A 168 13.04 -10.77 -18.82
C PHE A 168 13.95 -11.97 -19.10
N PHE A 169 13.83 -12.53 -20.30
CA PHE A 169 14.60 -13.71 -20.73
C PHE A 169 15.34 -13.45 -22.05
N ARG A 170 16.58 -13.95 -22.14
CA ARG A 170 17.33 -14.10 -23.40
C ARG A 170 17.40 -15.58 -23.74
N GLY A 171 16.51 -16.03 -24.62
CA GLY A 171 16.32 -17.47 -24.86
C GLY A 171 15.79 -18.15 -23.60
N LYS A 172 16.57 -19.07 -23.01
CA LYS A 172 16.23 -19.76 -21.76
C LYS A 172 16.86 -19.15 -20.51
N GLN A 173 17.74 -18.16 -20.66
CA GLN A 173 18.43 -17.53 -19.54
C GLN A 173 17.63 -16.32 -19.06
N GLN A 174 17.28 -16.29 -17.77
CA GLN A 174 16.69 -15.12 -17.14
C GLN A 174 17.75 -14.02 -17.02
N ILE A 175 17.41 -12.82 -17.49
CA ILE A 175 18.25 -11.62 -17.42
C ILE A 175 17.99 -10.88 -16.09
N GLY A 176 16.73 -10.85 -15.67
CA GLY A 176 16.29 -10.21 -14.43
C GLY A 176 14.78 -10.08 -14.37
N GLU A 177 14.32 -9.42 -13.32
CA GLU A 177 12.91 -9.07 -13.09
C GLU A 177 12.85 -7.57 -12.84
N ALA A 178 11.80 -6.92 -13.35
CA ALA A 178 11.47 -5.54 -13.01
C ALA A 178 10.12 -5.49 -12.29
N ASP A 179 10.06 -4.74 -11.20
CA ASP A 179 8.83 -4.53 -10.43
C ASP A 179 7.72 -3.93 -11.29
N ILE A 180 8.08 -3.04 -12.22
CA ILE A 180 7.21 -2.51 -13.26
C ILE A 180 7.98 -2.46 -14.59
N ALA A 181 7.32 -2.75 -15.70
CA ALA A 181 7.80 -2.45 -17.04
C ALA A 181 6.80 -1.54 -17.77
N LEU A 182 7.28 -0.41 -18.29
CA LEU A 182 6.50 0.41 -19.22
C LEU A 182 6.75 -0.07 -20.64
N LEU A 183 5.68 -0.32 -21.39
CA LEU A 183 5.74 -0.60 -22.82
C LEU A 183 5.25 0.62 -23.59
N MET A 184 6.14 1.22 -24.37
CA MET A 184 5.86 2.36 -25.23
C MET A 184 5.36 1.89 -26.59
N ALA A 185 4.64 2.76 -27.32
CA ALA A 185 4.06 2.39 -28.60
C ALA A 185 5.07 2.18 -29.73
N ASP A 186 6.29 2.71 -29.59
CA ASP A 186 7.41 2.43 -30.49
C ASP A 186 8.12 1.10 -30.18
N GLY A 187 7.63 0.34 -29.20
CA GLY A 187 8.21 -0.91 -28.75
C GLY A 187 9.29 -0.76 -27.68
N THR A 188 9.63 0.47 -27.28
CA THR A 188 10.57 0.72 -26.19
C THR A 188 10.01 0.15 -24.89
N ILE A 189 10.86 -0.54 -24.13
CA ILE A 189 10.53 -1.03 -22.79
C ILE A 189 11.39 -0.31 -21.77
N ILE A 190 10.77 0.27 -20.74
CA ILE A 190 11.47 0.95 -19.64
C ILE A 190 11.24 0.15 -18.36
N PRO A 191 12.27 -0.54 -17.84
CA PRO A 191 12.13 -1.29 -16.60
C PRO A 191 12.22 -0.35 -15.39
N ALA A 192 11.50 -0.72 -14.34
CA ALA A 192 11.45 -0.01 -13.08
C ALA A 192 11.74 -0.93 -11.90
N GLU A 193 12.45 -0.40 -10.92
CA GLU A 193 12.61 -0.99 -9.59
C GLU A 193 11.83 -0.15 -8.59
N VAL A 194 11.06 -0.75 -7.68
CA VAL A 194 10.25 -0.05 -6.69
C VAL A 194 10.56 -0.57 -5.30
N LYS A 195 10.83 0.33 -4.36
CA LYS A 195 11.05 0.00 -2.95
C LYS A 195 10.07 0.74 -2.06
N ARG A 196 9.76 0.12 -0.92
CA ARG A 196 8.99 0.75 0.15
C ARG A 196 9.66 2.03 0.64
N HIS A 197 10.99 2.00 0.80
CA HIS A 197 11.76 3.13 1.25
C HIS A 197 12.86 3.52 0.27
N GLY A 198 13.02 4.81 0.02
CA GLY A 198 14.01 5.38 -0.89
C GLY A 198 15.43 4.96 -0.54
N ARG A 199 15.77 4.89 0.75
CA ARG A 199 17.06 4.36 1.24
C ARG A 199 17.40 2.94 0.78
N GLN A 200 16.43 2.16 0.34
CA GLN A 200 16.62 0.80 -0.18
C GLN A 200 17.00 0.77 -1.66
N LEU A 201 16.92 1.90 -2.36
CA LEU A 201 17.42 2.06 -3.73
C LEU A 201 18.95 2.19 -3.70
N THR A 202 19.62 1.08 -3.43
CA THR A 202 21.10 1.02 -3.39
C THR A 202 21.69 1.03 -4.80
N GLU A 203 22.98 1.34 -4.93
CA GLU A 203 23.71 1.22 -6.20
C GLU A 203 23.60 -0.20 -6.80
N GLY A 204 23.53 -1.23 -5.95
CA GLY A 204 23.33 -2.61 -6.39
C GLY A 204 21.96 -2.84 -7.03
N GLU A 205 20.90 -2.29 -6.47
CA GLU A 205 19.55 -2.39 -7.05
C GLU A 205 19.46 -1.60 -8.37
N VAL A 206 20.04 -0.40 -8.41
CA VAL A 206 20.14 0.41 -9.63
C VAL A 206 20.93 -0.34 -10.71
N GLY A 207 22.04 -0.99 -10.36
CA GLY A 207 22.85 -1.78 -11.28
C GLY A 207 22.10 -2.98 -11.88
N LYS A 208 21.23 -3.64 -11.10
CA LYS A 208 20.40 -4.76 -11.59
C LYS A 208 19.40 -4.28 -12.64
N VAL A 209 18.60 -3.26 -12.33
CA VAL A 209 17.61 -2.74 -13.28
C VAL A 209 18.28 -2.11 -14.51
N ARG A 210 19.46 -1.51 -14.34
CA ARG A 210 20.30 -1.06 -15.46
C ARG A 210 20.75 -2.17 -16.38
N SER A 211 21.15 -3.32 -15.83
CA SER A 211 21.53 -4.48 -16.64
C SER A 211 20.37 -4.97 -17.52
N ILE A 212 19.13 -4.88 -17.01
CA ILE A 212 17.91 -5.15 -17.79
C ILE A 212 17.74 -4.10 -18.89
N ALA A 213 17.83 -2.81 -18.54
CA ALA A 213 17.73 -1.72 -19.50
C ALA A 213 18.76 -1.83 -20.64
N ASP A 214 20.03 -2.11 -20.33
CA ASP A 214 21.09 -2.28 -21.33
C ASP A 214 20.78 -3.46 -22.27
N ALA A 215 20.25 -4.56 -21.73
CA ALA A 215 19.85 -5.72 -22.53
C ALA A 215 18.65 -5.43 -23.45
N LEU A 216 17.77 -4.52 -23.06
CA LEU A 216 16.60 -4.06 -23.81
C LEU A 216 16.90 -2.86 -24.71
N GLN A 217 18.12 -2.30 -24.65
CA GLN A 217 18.46 -1.01 -25.26
C GLN A 217 17.51 0.11 -24.82
N SER A 218 17.06 0.04 -23.57
CA SER A 218 16.17 1.03 -22.99
C SER A 218 16.90 2.35 -22.80
N PRO A 219 16.27 3.50 -23.10
CA PRO A 219 16.93 4.80 -22.96
C PRO A 219 17.20 5.17 -21.50
N THR A 220 16.47 4.58 -20.54
CA THR A 220 16.59 4.91 -19.12
C THR A 220 16.07 3.78 -18.23
N VAL A 221 16.10 4.00 -16.91
CA VAL A 221 15.41 3.17 -15.91
C VAL A 221 14.53 4.05 -15.02
N LEU A 222 13.48 3.46 -14.45
CA LEU A 222 12.68 4.12 -13.41
C LEU A 222 13.03 3.53 -12.04
N LEU A 223 13.04 4.37 -11.02
CA LEU A 223 13.21 4.00 -9.62
C LEU A 223 12.02 4.54 -8.82
N GLY A 224 11.34 3.68 -8.09
CA GLY A 224 10.18 3.99 -7.29
C GLY A 224 10.48 3.95 -5.81
N ALA A 225 9.99 4.93 -5.06
CA ALA A 225 10.07 4.94 -3.60
C ALA A 225 8.71 5.23 -2.96
N GLY A 226 8.39 4.52 -1.89
CA GLY A 226 7.18 4.70 -1.09
C GLY A 226 7.24 5.85 -0.07
N ASP A 227 8.35 6.57 0.01
CA ASP A 227 8.56 7.76 0.84
C ASP A 227 9.03 8.95 -0.01
N SER A 228 9.37 10.06 0.64
CA SER A 228 9.70 11.32 -0.04
C SER A 228 11.09 11.27 -0.66
N SER A 229 11.36 12.19 -1.59
CA SER A 229 12.69 12.36 -2.16
C SER A 229 13.76 12.69 -1.12
N GLU A 230 13.40 13.26 0.03
CA GLU A 230 14.34 13.50 1.14
C GLU A 230 14.89 12.20 1.76
N ASP A 231 14.13 11.10 1.68
CA ASP A 231 14.51 9.79 2.21
C ASP A 231 15.34 8.95 1.21
N CYS A 232 15.53 9.45 -0.01
CA CYS A 232 16.36 8.81 -1.03
C CYS A 232 17.85 9.14 -0.82
N PRO A 233 18.78 8.24 -1.23
CA PRO A 233 20.20 8.56 -1.25
C PRO A 233 20.50 9.80 -2.09
N GLN A 234 21.39 10.69 -1.65
CA GLN A 234 21.71 11.97 -2.33
C GLN A 234 22.14 11.81 -3.81
N ALA A 235 22.67 10.66 -4.19
CA ALA A 235 22.99 10.36 -5.58
C ALA A 235 21.74 10.22 -6.47
N LEU A 236 20.59 9.90 -5.86
CA LEU A 236 19.29 9.61 -6.46
C LEU A 236 18.21 10.67 -6.12
N THR A 237 18.48 11.59 -5.18
CA THR A 237 17.53 12.64 -4.76
C THR A 237 17.17 13.65 -5.85
N HIS A 238 17.89 13.63 -6.97
CA HIS A 238 17.61 14.49 -8.11
C HIS A 238 17.43 13.60 -9.33
N ASP A 239 16.27 13.72 -9.96
CA ASP A 239 16.05 13.38 -11.35
C ASP A 239 17.14 14.09 -12.16
N ARG A 240 18.27 13.39 -12.37
CA ARG A 240 19.37 13.96 -13.13
C ARG A 240 18.91 13.96 -14.57
N ASP A 241 18.91 15.13 -15.19
CA ASP A 241 18.62 15.32 -16.61
C ASP A 241 19.71 14.70 -17.51
N ASP A 242 20.57 13.85 -16.96
CA ASP A 242 21.60 13.07 -17.66
C ASP A 242 21.04 11.78 -18.29
N GLY A 243 19.72 11.54 -18.14
CA GLY A 243 19.02 10.40 -18.71
C GLY A 243 19.30 9.07 -18.01
N THR A 244 20.00 9.09 -16.87
CA THR A 244 20.47 7.84 -16.27
C THR A 244 19.41 7.10 -15.47
N ALA A 245 18.60 7.78 -14.67
CA ALA A 245 17.49 7.17 -13.96
C ALA A 245 16.44 8.24 -13.61
N ARG A 246 15.16 7.89 -13.68
CA ARG A 246 14.06 8.74 -13.20
C ARG A 246 13.57 8.20 -11.85
N VAL A 247 13.50 9.06 -10.84
CA VAL A 247 13.04 8.67 -9.50
C VAL A 247 11.64 9.20 -9.23
N ILE A 248 10.73 8.30 -8.86
CA ILE A 248 9.31 8.57 -8.60
C ILE A 248 9.04 8.23 -7.12
N THR A 249 8.89 9.28 -6.31
CA THR A 249 8.70 9.22 -4.86
C THR A 249 7.25 9.56 -4.47
N SER A 250 6.94 9.58 -3.16
CA SER A 250 5.62 9.98 -2.65
C SER A 250 5.19 11.36 -3.14
N ASP A 251 6.15 12.24 -3.34
CA ASP A 251 6.00 13.59 -3.90
C ASP A 251 5.24 13.56 -5.25
N TYR A 252 5.40 12.47 -6.02
CA TYR A 252 4.73 12.26 -7.29
C TYR A 252 3.43 11.49 -7.11
N TRP A 253 3.51 10.26 -6.59
CA TRP A 253 2.39 9.33 -6.66
C TRP A 253 1.26 9.63 -5.67
N LEU A 254 1.46 10.54 -4.71
CA LEU A 254 0.38 11.12 -3.90
C LEU A 254 -0.46 12.12 -4.70
N THR A 255 0.06 12.70 -5.77
CA THR A 255 -0.68 13.65 -6.61
C THR A 255 -1.80 12.92 -7.36
N PRO A 256 -3.09 13.23 -7.11
CA PRO A 256 -4.20 12.51 -7.74
C PRO A 256 -4.35 12.84 -9.23
N ILE A 257 -3.98 14.06 -9.64
CA ILE A 257 -4.05 14.53 -11.02
C ILE A 257 -2.65 15.03 -11.40
N PRO A 258 -1.80 14.19 -12.02
CA PRO A 258 -0.44 14.56 -12.32
C PRO A 258 -0.38 15.65 -13.40
N ARG A 259 0.49 16.64 -13.19
CA ARG A 259 0.79 17.70 -14.17
C ARG A 259 2.29 17.74 -14.47
N PRO A 260 2.86 16.64 -15.01
CA PRO A 260 4.29 16.55 -15.25
C PRO A 260 4.71 17.53 -16.35
N ALA A 261 5.96 17.96 -16.30
CA ALA A 261 6.61 18.45 -17.50
C ALA A 261 7.07 17.22 -18.30
N ILE A 262 7.10 17.33 -19.62
CA ILE A 262 7.65 16.28 -20.47
C ILE A 262 9.02 16.76 -20.94
N ASP A 263 10.05 15.96 -20.72
CA ASP A 263 11.41 16.28 -21.17
C ASP A 263 11.65 15.88 -22.63
N GLY A 264 12.88 16.10 -23.12
CA GLY A 264 13.28 15.72 -24.48
C GLY A 264 13.28 14.21 -24.75
N SER A 265 13.30 13.37 -23.71
CA SER A 265 13.16 11.90 -23.81
C SER A 265 11.69 11.46 -23.89
N GLY A 266 10.75 12.38 -23.69
CA GLY A 266 9.33 12.11 -23.73
C GLY A 266 8.78 11.51 -22.43
N LEU A 267 9.57 11.45 -21.37
CA LEU A 267 9.16 10.94 -20.06
C LEU A 267 8.64 12.05 -19.14
N PRO A 268 7.73 11.70 -18.21
CA PRO A 268 7.21 12.67 -17.27
C PRO A 268 8.27 12.99 -16.22
N ARG A 269 8.56 14.27 -16.07
CA ARG A 269 9.41 14.83 -15.00
C ARG A 269 8.58 15.75 -14.10
N TRP A 270 9.10 15.99 -12.90
CA TRP A 270 8.49 16.99 -12.02
C TRP A 270 8.52 18.37 -12.67
N ASN A 271 7.37 19.06 -12.68
CA ASN A 271 7.28 20.42 -13.19
C ASN A 271 7.48 21.41 -12.04
N ARG A 272 8.72 21.86 -11.83
CA ARG A 272 9.05 22.86 -10.79
C ARG A 272 8.40 24.22 -11.04
N ASP A 273 8.11 24.57 -12.30
CA ASP A 273 7.67 25.92 -12.69
C ASP A 273 6.14 26.10 -12.65
N ASN A 274 5.36 25.02 -12.60
CA ASN A 274 3.89 25.07 -12.51
C ASN A 274 3.35 25.13 -11.07
N ASN A 275 4.18 25.56 -10.10
CA ASN A 275 3.83 25.96 -8.73
C ASN A 275 2.61 25.23 -8.16
N HIS A 276 2.80 24.02 -7.65
CA HIS A 276 2.86 23.82 -6.21
C HIS A 276 4.12 22.97 -5.97
N PRO A 277 4.90 23.20 -4.90
CA PRO A 277 5.87 22.19 -4.46
C PRO A 277 5.15 20.83 -4.35
N PRO A 278 5.84 19.68 -4.32
CA PRO A 278 5.20 18.53 -3.70
C PRO A 278 4.72 19.04 -2.36
N GLY A 279 3.41 19.06 -2.19
CA GLY A 279 2.84 19.58 -0.98
C GLY A 279 3.49 18.82 0.17
N THR A 280 3.55 19.41 1.34
CA THR A 280 3.70 18.58 2.54
C THR A 280 2.64 17.47 2.48
N LEU A 281 2.85 16.36 3.18
CA LEU A 281 1.81 15.32 3.28
C LEU A 281 0.45 15.94 3.62
N GLU A 282 0.44 16.98 4.47
CA GLU A 282 -0.74 17.76 4.85
C GLU A 282 -1.42 18.46 3.65
N ASP A 283 -0.66 19.08 2.74
CA ASP A 283 -1.21 19.71 1.52
C ASP A 283 -1.84 18.66 0.58
N HIS A 284 -1.21 17.49 0.46
CA HIS A 284 -1.77 16.38 -0.30
C HIS A 284 -3.04 15.82 0.34
N GLU A 285 -3.07 15.71 1.67
CA GLU A 285 -4.26 15.34 2.43
C GLU A 285 -5.39 16.35 2.26
N GLU A 286 -5.09 17.65 2.27
CA GLU A 286 -6.08 18.70 2.06
C GLU A 286 -6.66 18.67 0.64
N ALA A 287 -5.79 18.57 -0.38
CA ALA A 287 -6.21 18.43 -1.77
C ALA A 287 -7.05 17.17 -2.01
N PHE A 288 -6.67 16.05 -1.38
CA PHE A 288 -7.43 14.81 -1.41
C PHE A 288 -8.80 14.94 -0.74
N CYS A 289 -8.85 15.57 0.45
CA CYS A 289 -10.11 15.83 1.15
C CYS A 289 -11.05 16.69 0.30
N SER A 290 -10.54 17.76 -0.30
CA SER A 290 -11.29 18.65 -1.18
C SER A 290 -11.84 17.90 -2.40
N LEU A 291 -11.01 17.08 -3.04
CA LEU A 291 -11.43 16.28 -4.20
C LEU A 291 -12.51 15.24 -3.84
N ILE A 292 -12.45 14.66 -2.65
CA ILE A 292 -13.48 13.74 -2.14
C ILE A 292 -14.75 14.46 -1.78
N GLU A 293 -14.67 15.65 -1.18
CA GLU A 293 -15.84 16.48 -0.88
C GLU A 293 -16.53 16.92 -2.17
N ASP A 294 -15.77 17.35 -3.18
CA ASP A 294 -16.28 17.67 -4.51
C ASP A 294 -16.89 16.45 -5.20
N ALA A 295 -16.24 15.29 -5.17
CA ALA A 295 -16.78 14.04 -5.72
C ALA A 295 -18.04 13.58 -4.97
N SER A 296 -18.09 13.78 -3.65
CA SER A 296 -19.24 13.49 -2.81
C SER A 296 -20.40 14.45 -3.10
N ALA A 297 -20.11 15.73 -3.30
CA ALA A 297 -21.08 16.77 -3.63
C ALA A 297 -21.64 16.61 -5.05
N ARG A 298 -20.82 16.14 -6.00
CA ARG A 298 -21.24 15.75 -7.37
C ARG A 298 -22.02 14.44 -7.42
N ALA A 299 -22.27 13.82 -6.26
CA ALA A 299 -22.89 12.53 -6.07
C ALA A 299 -22.07 11.40 -6.71
N PHE A 300 -21.52 10.55 -5.84
CA PHE A 300 -21.24 9.14 -6.12
C PHE A 300 -22.54 8.37 -6.47
N GLY A 301 -23.21 8.78 -7.56
CA GLY A 301 -24.07 7.93 -8.37
C GLY A 301 -23.20 7.01 -9.22
N THR A 302 -23.68 6.60 -10.40
CA THR A 302 -22.92 5.75 -11.35
C THR A 302 -21.64 6.40 -11.90
N HIS A 303 -21.31 7.63 -11.49
CA HIS A 303 -20.11 8.34 -11.86
C HIS A 303 -18.92 7.90 -11.00
N ASP A 304 -17.91 7.37 -11.66
CA ASP A 304 -16.62 7.02 -11.09
C ASP A 304 -15.63 8.16 -11.40
N PRO A 305 -15.26 9.01 -10.43
CA PRO A 305 -14.35 10.14 -10.67
C PRO A 305 -12.93 9.70 -11.07
N VAL A 306 -12.61 8.41 -10.94
CA VAL A 306 -11.35 7.82 -11.42
C VAL A 306 -11.48 7.39 -12.89
N ARG A 307 -12.69 7.11 -13.37
CA ARG A 307 -12.93 6.59 -14.72
C ARG A 307 -13.08 7.70 -15.76
N ASP A 308 -13.55 8.88 -15.36
CA ASP A 308 -13.65 10.07 -16.24
C ASP A 308 -12.30 10.81 -16.41
N LEU A 309 -11.23 10.26 -15.83
CA LEU A 309 -9.84 10.66 -16.08
C LEU A 309 -9.16 9.81 -17.17
N PHE A 310 -9.90 8.88 -17.82
CA PHE A 310 -9.45 8.03 -18.93
C PHE A 310 -10.34 8.21 -20.16
#